data_AF-A0A496VWP9-F1
#
_entry.id   AF-A0A496VWP9-F1
#
_cell.length_a   1.000
_cell.length_b   1.000
_cell.length_c   1.000
_cell.angle_alpha   90.00
_cell.angle_beta   90.00
_cell.angle_gamma   90.00
#
_symmetry.space_group_name_H-M   'P 1'
#
loop_
_entity.id
_entity.type
_entity.pdbx_description
1 polymer ?
#
loop_
_entity_poly.entity_id
_entity_poly.type
_entity_poly.pdbx_seq_one_letter_code
_entity_poly.pdbx_strand_id
1 'polypeptide(L)' 'MKKKYIIKTLLKDFLTATLPTIITRDYQIPIASGKIITLIGARRSGKSFLLYQLVKKITVRVPKQQII' A
#
# COMPACT_ATOMS: atom_id res chain seq x y z
N MET A 1 -26.60 -12.31 -8.41
CA MET A 1 -25.44 -11.69 -9.09
C MET A 1 -24.26 -12.65 -9.09
N LYS A 2 -23.66 -12.96 -10.25
CA LYS A 2 -22.64 -14.02 -10.37
C LYS A 2 -21.32 -13.60 -9.66
N LYS A 3 -20.85 -14.38 -8.66
CA LYS A 3 -19.61 -14.14 -7.87
C LYS A 3 -18.39 -13.69 -8.70
N LYS A 4 -18.27 -14.21 -9.92
CA LYS A 4 -17.26 -13.82 -10.92
C LYS A 4 -17.19 -12.31 -11.17
N TYR A 5 -18.33 -11.63 -11.20
CA TYR A 5 -18.40 -10.18 -11.43
C TYR A 5 -17.81 -9.40 -10.25
N ILE A 6 -18.15 -9.80 -9.01
CA ILE A 6 -17.67 -9.15 -7.79
C ILE A 6 -16.14 -9.18 -7.74
N ILE A 7 -15.53 -10.34 -8.00
CA ILE A 7 -14.07 -10.46 -8.01
C ILE A 7 -13.44 -9.58 -9.09
N LYS A 8 -14.00 -9.58 -10.31
CA LYS A 8 -13.48 -8.73 -11.40
C LYS A 8 -13.55 -7.24 -11.04
N THR A 9 -14.64 -6.81 -10.41
CA THR A 9 -14.80 -5.43 -9.96
C THR A 9 -13.78 -5.10 -8.88
N LEU A 10 -13.63 -5.94 -7.85
CA LEU A 10 -12.65 -5.73 -6.78
C LEU A 10 -11.21 -5.63 -7.31
N LEU A 11 -10.84 -6.51 -8.25
CA LEU A 11 -9.52 -6.46 -8.88
C LEU A 11 -9.32 -5.19 -9.70
N LYS A 12 -10.33 -4.81 -10.49
CA LYS A 12 -10.29 -3.57 -11.28
C LYS A 12 -10.14 -2.35 -10.36
N ASP A 13 -10.96 -2.26 -9.33
CA ASP A 13 -10.94 -1.16 -8.36
C ASP A 13 -9.61 -1.10 -7.62
N PHE A 14 -9.05 -2.25 -7.24
CA PHE A 14 -7.71 -2.31 -6.68
C PHE A 14 -6.67 -1.79 -7.68
N LEU A 15 -6.66 -2.26 -8.92
CA LEU A 15 -5.66 -1.85 -9.90
C LEU A 15 -5.74 -0.36 -10.26
N THR A 16 -6.94 0.22 -10.32
CA THR A 16 -7.14 1.63 -10.69
C THR A 16 -7.06 2.59 -9.50
N ALA A 17 -7.20 2.12 -8.27
CA ALA A 17 -7.13 2.98 -7.08
C ALA A 17 -5.79 3.71 -6.98
N THR A 18 -5.85 5.02 -6.77
CA THR A 18 -4.68 5.86 -6.50
C THR A 18 -4.42 5.94 -4.99
N LEU A 19 -3.18 6.23 -4.62
CA LEU A 19 -2.86 6.52 -3.22
C LEU A 19 -3.46 7.88 -2.83
N PRO A 20 -3.93 8.03 -1.58
CA PRO A 20 -4.38 9.34 -1.09
C PRO A 20 -3.21 10.33 -1.03
N THR A 21 -3.52 11.62 -0.97
CA THR A 21 -2.51 12.65 -0.68
C THR A 21 -1.87 12.37 0.67
N ILE A 22 -0.56 12.14 0.68
CA ILE A 22 0.21 11.81 1.89
C ILE A 22 0.95 13.04 2.41
N ILE A 23 0.94 13.20 3.74
CA ILE A 23 1.88 14.07 4.45
C ILE A 23 3.12 13.23 4.72
N THR A 24 4.27 13.65 4.17
CA THR A 24 5.54 12.96 4.35
C THR A 24 5.93 12.92 5.81
N ARG A 25 6.31 11.73 6.30
CA ARG A 25 6.88 11.56 7.63
C ARG A 25 8.36 11.31 7.56
N ASP A 26 9.05 11.87 8.53
CA ASP A 26 10.49 11.69 8.73
C ASP A 26 10.79 10.36 9.42
N TYR A 27 10.52 9.27 8.68
CA TYR A 27 10.86 7.90 9.06
C TYR A 27 11.46 7.19 7.87
N GLN A 28 12.64 6.61 8.07
CA GLN A 28 13.32 5.80 7.07
C GLN A 28 13.17 4.32 7.45
N ILE A 29 12.29 3.61 6.74
CA ILE A 29 12.10 2.16 6.91
C ILE A 29 12.84 1.46 5.75
N PRO A 30 13.73 0.48 6.04
CA PRO A 30 14.49 -0.22 5.01
C PRO A 30 13.59 -1.22 4.25
N ILE A 31 13.31 -0.91 2.98
CA ILE A 31 12.38 -1.67 2.14
C ILE A 31 13.01 -2.98 1.62
N ALA A 32 14.34 -3.04 1.51
CA ALA A 32 15.09 -4.19 0.99
C ALA A 32 15.95 -4.86 2.08
N SER A 33 15.45 -4.91 3.32
CA SER A 33 16.20 -5.47 4.46
C SER A 33 16.27 -7.00 4.47
N GLY A 34 15.46 -7.68 3.65
CA GLY A 34 15.28 -9.14 3.71
C GLY A 34 14.57 -9.63 4.98
N LYS A 35 14.02 -8.71 5.79
CA LYS A 35 13.37 -9.00 7.07
C LYS A 35 11.92 -8.54 7.07
N ILE A 36 11.08 -9.22 7.85
CA ILE A 36 9.73 -8.76 8.15
C ILE A 36 9.84 -7.59 9.14
N ILE A 37 9.19 -6.46 8.81
CA ILE A 37 9.17 -5.26 9.65
C ILE A 37 7.74 -5.00 10.12
N THR A 38 7.55 -4.93 11.44
CA THR A 38 6.24 -4.67 12.05
C THR A 38 6.15 -3.23 12.53
N LEU A 39 5.12 -2.50 12.10
CA LEU A 39 4.85 -1.13 12.54
C LEU A 39 3.78 -1.12 13.66
N ILE A 40 4.19 -0.80 14.89
CA ILE A 40 3.30 -0.74 16.07
C ILE A 40 3.00 0.70 16.51
N GLY A 41 1.96 0.89 17.33
CA GLY A 41 1.63 2.18 17.95
C GLY A 41 0.13 2.43 18.09
N ALA A 42 -0.25 3.49 18.82
CA ALA A 42 -1.64 3.81 19.15
C ALA A 42 -2.55 4.04 17.93
N ARG A 43 -3.87 3.83 18.07
CA ARG A 43 -4.86 4.13 17.02
C ARG A 43 -4.71 5.61 16.59
N ARG A 44 -4.80 5.87 15.28
CA ARG A 44 -4.65 7.23 14.67
C ARG A 44 -3.26 7.86 14.80
N SER A 45 -2.21 7.12 15.22
CA SER A 45 -0.82 7.61 15.18
C SER A 45 -0.23 7.77 13.77
N GLY A 46 -1.05 7.61 12.72
CA GLY A 46 -0.62 7.82 11.35
C GLY A 46 0.04 6.63 10.67
N LYS A 47 0.11 5.45 11.30
CA LYS A 47 0.73 4.25 10.71
C LYS A 47 0.33 3.99 9.25
N SER A 48 -0.96 4.08 8.93
CA SER A 48 -1.47 3.89 7.56
C SER A 48 -0.86 4.88 6.56
N PHE A 49 -0.65 6.14 6.95
CA PHE A 49 -0.01 7.15 6.10
C PHE A 49 1.48 6.88 5.90
N LEU A 50 2.17 6.32 6.90
CA LEU A 50 3.56 5.89 6.73
C LEU A 50 3.64 4.69 5.76
N LEU A 51 2.70 3.75 5.85
CA LEU A 51 2.58 2.67 4.88
C LEU A 51 2.29 3.20 3.47
N TYR A 52 1.40 4.18 3.28
CA TYR A 52 1.18 4.80 1.97
C TYR A 52 2.43 5.48 1.41
N GLN A 53 3.23 6.12 2.25
CA GLN A 53 4.54 6.65 1.85
C GLN A 53 5.49 5.55 1.37
N LEU A 54 5.51 4.39 2.04
CA LEU A 54 6.31 3.24 1.59
C LEU A 54 5.78 2.64 0.29
N VAL A 55 4.45 2.49 0.16
CA VAL A 55 3.83 2.01 -1.08
C VAL A 55 4.20 2.93 -2.23
N LYS A 56 4.11 4.27 -2.05
CA LYS A 56 4.54 5.24 -3.07
C LYS A 56 5.99 5.02 -3.51
N LYS A 57 6.91 4.73 -2.57
CA LYS A 57 8.32 4.43 -2.88
C LYS A 57 8.49 3.09 -3.61
N ILE A 58 7.72 2.06 -3.24
CA ILE A 58 7.78 0.72 -3.85
C ILE A 58 7.19 0.74 -5.26
N THR A 59 6.07 1.43 -5.47
CA THR A 59 5.36 1.47 -6.76
C THR A 59 6.16 2.16 -7.87
N VAL A 60 7.18 2.95 -7.53
CA VAL A 60 8.16 3.46 -8.51
C VAL A 60 8.94 2.32 -9.17
N ARG A 61 9.16 1.21 -8.46
CA ARG A 61 9.94 0.06 -8.93
C ARG A 61 9.08 -1.13 -9.35
N VAL A 62 7.94 -1.32 -8.68
CA VAL A 62 7.05 -2.46 -8.88
C VAL A 62 5.67 -1.96 -9.31
N PRO A 63 5.25 -2.20 -10.57
CA PRO A 63 3.92 -1.83 -11.01
C PRO A 63 2.83 -2.59 -10.24
N LYS A 64 1.69 -1.95 -10.00
CA LYS A 64 0.59 -2.49 -9.18
C LYS A 64 0.03 -3.82 -9.72
N GLN A 65 0.16 -4.04 -11.03
CA GLN A 65 -0.22 -5.25 -11.73
C GLN A 65 0.57 -6.49 -11.30
N GLN A 66 1.78 -6.33 -10.75
CA GLN A 66 2.61 -7.44 -10.27
C GLN A 66 2.31 -7.85 -8.81
N ILE A 67 1.38 -7.18 -8.13
CA ILE A 67 1.03 -7.44 -6.73
C ILE A 67 -0.08 -8.50 -6.60
N ILE A 68 -0.79 -8.80 -7.69
CA ILE A 68 -1.91 -9.76 -7.76
C ILE A 68 -1.45 -11.06 -8.40
#